data_AF-A0A2S5Z4T0-F1
#
_entry.id   AF-A0A2S5Z4T0-F1
#
_cell.length_a   1.000
_cell.length_b   1.000
_cell.length_c   1.000
_cell.angle_alpha   90.00
_cell.angle_beta   90.00
_cell.angle_gamma   90.00
#
_symmetry.space_group_name_H-M   'P 1'
#
loop_
_entity.id
_entity.type
_entity.pdbx_description
1 polymer ?
#
loop_
_entity_poly.entity_id
_entity_poly.type
_entity_poly.pdbx_seq_one_letter_code
_entity_poly.pdbx_strand_id
1 'polypeptide(L)' 'MQTINVHEAQERLGSLLDAVASGEEVMILRHGKPGACK' A
#
# COMPACT_ATOMS: atom_id res chain seq x y z
N MET A 1 -4.16 9.00 -2.74
CA MET A 1 -4.62 7.69 -3.25
C MET A 1 -3.51 7.10 -4.09
N GLN A 2 -2.72 6.20 -3.51
CA GLN A 2 -1.56 5.57 -4.10
C GLN A 2 -1.86 4.09 -4.35
N THR A 3 -1.40 3.52 -5.46
CA THR A 3 -1.58 2.09 -5.76
C THR A 3 -0.22 1.44 -5.96
N ILE A 4 0.07 0.39 -5.18
CA ILE A 4 1.41 -0.20 -5.09
C ILE A 4 1.35 -1.73 -5.10
N ASN A 5 2.33 -2.40 -5.69
CA ASN A 5 2.37 -3.86 -5.66
C ASN A 5 2.86 -4.41 -4.31
N VAL A 6 2.44 -5.62 -3.97
CA VAL A 6 2.74 -6.27 -2.69
C VAL A 6 4.25 -6.46 -2.43
N HIS A 7 5.06 -6.56 -3.49
CA HIS A 7 6.52 -6.67 -3.36
C HIS A 7 7.11 -5.34 -2.88
N GLU A 8 6.78 -4.24 -3.57
CA GLU A 8 7.22 -2.90 -3.21
C GLU A 8 6.67 -2.46 -1.84
N ALA A 9 5.44 -2.90 -1.51
CA ALA A 9 4.84 -2.64 -0.20
C ALA A 9 5.58 -3.33 0.96
N GLN A 10 6.13 -4.52 0.73
CA GLN A 10 6.94 -5.21 1.75
C GLN A 10 8.27 -4.50 2.00
N GLU A 11 8.92 -4.00 0.95
CA GLU A 11 10.19 -3.28 1.06
C GLU A 11 10.03 -1.90 1.72
N ARG A 12 8.86 -1.27 1.56
CA ARG A 12 8.60 0.12 1.98
C ARG A 12 7.51 0.25 3.06
N LEU A 13 7.24 -0.84 3.80
CA LEU A 13 6.09 -0.90 4.71
C LEU A 13 6.05 0.25 5.72
N GLY A 14 7.19 0.61 6.31
CA GLY A 14 7.27 1.71 7.28
C GLY A 14 6.80 3.04 6.71
N SER A 15 7.34 3.44 5.55
CA SER A 15 6.96 4.68 4.89
C SER A 15 5.52 4.69 4.40
N LEU A 16 4.97 3.54 4.03
CA LEU A 16 3.54 3.43 3.68
C LEU A 16 2.64 3.63 4.88
N LEU A 17 3.04 3.13 6.06
CA LEU A 17 2.30 3.37 7.30
C LEU A 17 2.34 4.84 7.71
N ASP A 18 3.48 5.53 7.51
CA ASP A 18 3.57 6.97 7.74
C ASP A 18 2.64 7.76 6.79
N ALA A 19 2.59 7.36 5.52
CA ALA A 19 1.68 7.95 4.54
C ALA A 19 0.20 7.75 4.95
N VAL A 20 -0.17 6.53 5.36
CA VAL A 20 -1.51 6.24 5.88
C VAL A 20 -1.83 7.04 7.13
N ALA A 21 -0.87 7.16 8.06
CA ALA A 21 -1.04 7.96 9.28
C ALA A 21 -1.23 9.45 8.98
N SER A 22 -0.66 9.97 7.89
CA SER A 22 -0.90 11.33 7.40
C SER A 22 -2.27 11.55 6.72
N GLY A 23 -3.06 10.48 6.57
CA GLY A 23 -4.37 10.50 5.94
C GLY A 23 -4.37 10.09 4.45
N GLU A 24 -3.27 9.52 3.96
CA GLU A 24 -3.19 9.07 2.56
C GLU A 24 -3.70 7.64 2.39
N GLU A 25 -4.64 7.44 1.45
CA GLU A 25 -5.07 6.09 1.08
C GLU A 25 -4.04 5.38 0.20
N VAL A 26 -3.67 4.16 0.61
CA VAL A 26 -2.76 3.27 -0.11
C VAL A 26 -3.49 1.97 -0.45
N MET A 27 -3.58 1.64 -1.74
CA MET A 27 -4.16 0.39 -2.24
C MET A 27 -3.04 -0.57 -2.66
N ILE A 28 -2.94 -1.72 -2.00
CA ILE A 28 -1.93 -2.72 -2.32
C ILE A 28 -2.50 -3.70 -3.36
N LEU A 29 -1.73 -4.01 -4.40
CA LEU A 29 -2.05 -4.98 -5.44
C LEU A 29 -1.23 -6.26 -5.24
N ARG A 30 -1.87 -7.42 -5.26
CA ARG A 30 -1.21 -8.73 -5.31
C ARG A 30 -1.44 -9.36 -6.68
N HIS A 31 -0.36 -9.65 -7.41
CA HIS A 31 -0.41 -10.20 -8.76
C HIS A 31 -1.31 -9.39 -9.73
N GLY A 32 -1.28 -8.05 -9.62
CA GLY A 32 -2.11 -7.16 -10.44
C GLY A 32 -3.61 -7.13 -10.07
N LYS A 33 -4.00 -7.77 -8.95
CA LYS A 33 -5.35 -7.70 -8.39
C LYS A 33 -5.32 -6.94 -7.06
N PRO A 34 -6.34 -6.14 -6.73
CA PRO A 34 -6.39 -5.44 -5.44
C PRO A 34 -6.34 -6.46 -4.29
N GLY A 35 -5.26 -6.39 -3.53
CA GLY A 35 -5.01 -7.15 -2.33
C GLY A 35 -5.22 -6.25 -1.12
N ALA A 36 -6.41 -6.39 -0.52
CA ALA A 36 -6.87 -5.73 0.70
C ALA A 36 -7.39 -4.28 0.53
N CYS A 37 -8.72 -4.17 0.63
CA CYS A 37 -9.38 -3.14 1.42
C CYS A 37 -10.12 -3.84 2.56
N LYS A 38 -9.84 -3.46 3.79
CA LYS A 38 -10.76 -3.57 4.93
C LYS A 38 -10.51 -2.38 5.85
#